data_AF-A0A417QBX8-F1
#
_entry.id   AF-A0A417QBX8-F1
#
_cell.length_a   1.000
_cell.length_b   1.000
_cell.length_c   1.000
_cell.angle_alpha   90.00
_cell.angle_beta   90.00
_cell.angle_gamma   90.00
#
_symmetry.space_group_name_H-M   'P 1'
#
loop_
_entity.id
_entity.type
_entity.pdbx_description
1 polymer ?
#
loop_
_entity_poly.entity_id
_entity_poly.type
_entity_poly.pdbx_seq_one_letter_code
_entity_poly.pdbx_strand_id
1 'polypeptide(L)'
;MNELFEVIEKKIKEAGYPRKISGADVYDDICDQIEGKENGEYILLSKIEDDVIFEYHITIQDEDFNLGILTMKTPEGTFEADFDA
;
A
#
# COMPACT_ATOMS: atom_id res chain seq x y z
N MET A 1 6.58 17.53 0.24
CA MET A 1 6.65 16.53 1.34
C MET A 1 5.24 16.27 1.82
N ASN A 2 4.62 15.23 1.25
CA ASN A 2 3.33 14.58 1.58
C ASN A 2 2.61 14.04 0.33
N GLU A 3 3.14 14.28 -0.87
CA GLU A 3 2.50 13.88 -2.13
C GLU A 3 2.24 12.37 -2.18
N LEU A 4 3.14 11.53 -1.68
CA LEU A 4 2.95 10.08 -1.70
C LEU A 4 1.78 9.63 -0.79
N PHE A 5 1.66 10.20 0.41
CA PHE A 5 0.57 9.86 1.35
C PHE A 5 -0.79 10.29 0.79
N GLU A 6 -0.85 11.49 0.21
CA GLU A 6 -2.07 11.99 -0.42
C GLU A 6 -2.46 11.16 -1.64
N VAL A 7 -1.48 10.71 -2.45
CA VAL A 7 -1.72 9.83 -3.58
C VAL A 7 -2.22 8.46 -3.12
N ILE A 8 -1.61 7.86 -2.09
CA ILE A 8 -2.08 6.58 -1.52
C ILE A 8 -3.52 6.71 -1.02
N GLU A 9 -3.81 7.71 -0.19
CA GLU A 9 -5.16 7.92 0.33
C GLU A 9 -6.18 8.16 -0.81
N LYS A 10 -5.80 8.97 -1.80
CA LYS A 10 -6.66 9.27 -2.94
C LYS A 10 -6.92 8.03 -3.79
N LYS A 11 -5.89 7.26 -4.16
CA LYS A 11 -6.01 6.04 -4.96
C LYS A 11 -6.87 4.99 -4.25
N ILE A 12 -6.74 4.84 -2.93
CA ILE A 12 -7.59 3.94 -2.13
C ILE A 12 -9.05 4.41 -2.14
N LYS A 13 -9.29 5.73 -2.00
CA LYS A 13 -10.64 6.30 -2.13
C LYS A 13 -11.21 6.13 -3.55
N GLU A 14 -10.39 6.31 -4.58
CA GLU A 14 -10.76 6.12 -5.98
C GLU A 14 -11.06 4.65 -6.31
N ALA A 15 -10.36 3.71 -5.68
CA ALA A 15 -10.65 2.29 -5.76
C ALA A 15 -12.03 1.94 -5.14
N GLY A 16 -12.62 2.84 -4.34
CA GLY A 16 -13.94 2.64 -3.74
C GLY A 16 -13.89 2.02 -2.35
N TYR A 17 -12.73 2.05 -1.68
CA TYR A 17 -12.58 1.51 -0.35
C TYR A 17 -13.44 2.29 0.67
N PRO A 18 -14.40 1.64 1.36
CA PRO A 18 -15.40 2.33 2.17
C PRO A 18 -14.89 2.76 3.56
N ARG A 19 -13.74 2.24 4.02
CA ARG A 19 -13.22 2.51 5.36
C ARG A 19 -12.25 3.69 5.36
N LYS A 20 -12.05 4.27 6.55
CA LYS A 20 -11.04 5.31 6.74
C LYS A 20 -9.67 4.68 6.77
N ILE A 21 -8.82 5.06 5.83
CA ILE A 21 -7.41 4.71 5.76
C ILE A 21 -6.61 6.01 5.73
N SER A 22 -5.45 6.04 6.39
CA SER A 22 -4.48 7.13 6.19
C SER A 22 -3.40 6.64 5.26
N GLY A 23 -3.10 7.40 4.20
CA GLY A 23 -1.98 7.07 3.31
C GLY A 23 -0.61 7.14 4.02
N ALA A 24 -0.50 7.90 5.11
CA ALA A 24 0.70 7.98 5.93
C ALA A 24 0.94 6.68 6.72
N ASP A 25 -0.09 6.13 7.39
CA ASP A 25 0.02 4.85 8.12
C ASP A 25 0.41 3.70 7.18
N VAL A 26 -0.18 3.65 5.98
CA VAL A 26 0.16 2.66 4.96
C VAL A 26 1.62 2.79 4.52
N TYR A 27 2.08 4.01 4.27
CA TYR A 27 3.45 4.25 3.88
C TYR A 27 4.44 3.85 4.98
N ASP A 28 4.15 4.22 6.22
CA ASP A 28 5.00 3.93 7.37
C ASP A 28 5.14 2.41 7.57
N ASP A 29 4.03 1.67 7.44
CA ASP A 29 4.00 0.20 7.50
C ASP A 29 4.85 -0.44 6.38
N ILE A 30 4.79 0.10 5.16
CA ILE A 30 5.65 -0.34 4.06
C ILE A 30 7.11 -0.04 4.40
N CYS A 31 7.39 1.18 4.86
CA CYS A 31 8.74 1.64 5.17
C CYS A 31 9.41 0.77 6.24
N ASP A 32 8.70 0.42 7.32
CA ASP A 32 9.18 -0.48 8.37
C ASP A 32 9.45 -1.89 7.83
N GLN A 33 8.57 -2.40 6.95
CA GLN A 33 8.72 -3.74 6.37
C GLN A 33 9.85 -3.85 5.32
N ILE A 34 10.16 -2.77 4.62
CA ILE A 34 11.27 -2.73 3.65
C ILE A 34 12.61 -2.39 4.30
N GLU A 35 12.61 -1.85 5.51
CA GLU A 35 13.84 -1.50 6.22
C GLU A 35 14.73 -2.75 6.39
N GLY A 36 15.87 -2.77 5.70
CA GLY A 36 16.80 -3.90 5.71
C GLY A 36 16.55 -4.99 4.66
N LYS A 37 15.65 -4.77 3.71
CA LYS A 37 15.49 -5.63 2.51
C LYS A 37 16.50 -5.24 1.43
N GLU A 38 16.92 -6.21 0.62
CA GLU A 38 17.74 -5.97 -0.57
C GLU A 38 16.88 -5.51 -1.75
N ASN A 39 17.50 -4.88 -2.75
CA ASN A 39 16.85 -4.41 -3.97
C ASN A 39 16.11 -5.56 -4.68
N GLY A 40 14.84 -5.37 -5.03
CA GLY A 40 14.01 -6.41 -5.63
C GLY A 40 12.51 -6.16 -5.52
N GLU A 41 11.72 -7.09 -6.06
CA GLU A 41 10.26 -7.05 -6.00
C GLU A 41 9.78 -7.78 -4.74
N TYR A 42 8.96 -7.11 -3.94
CA TYR A 42 8.39 -7.66 -2.71
C TYR A 42 6.88 -7.48 -2.70
N ILE A 43 6.22 -8.47 -2.11
CA ILE A 43 4.79 -8.43 -1.81
C ILE A 43 4.67 -8.38 -0.30
N LEU A 44 4.20 -7.25 0.21
CA LEU A 44 3.96 -7.03 1.63
C LEU A 44 2.48 -7.29 1.92
N LEU A 45 2.22 -8.02 2.99
CA LEU A 45 0.89 -8.41 3.43
C LEU A 45 0.63 -7.79 4.80
N SER A 46 -0.22 -6.77 4.85
CA SER A 46 -0.53 -6.08 6.10
C SER A 46 -1.99 -6.31 6.49
N LYS A 47 -2.19 -6.84 7.70
CA LYS A 47 -3.51 -7.13 8.24
C LYS A 47 -3.96 -5.93 9.08
N ILE A 48 -4.75 -5.05 8.48
CA ILE A 48 -5.22 -3.81 9.12
C ILE A 48 -6.32 -4.10 10.16
N GLU A 49 -7.26 -5.00 9.81
CA GLU A 49 -8.31 -5.46 10.71
C GLU A 49 -8.46 -6.99 10.58
N ASP A 50 -9.23 -7.62 11.47
CA ASP A 50 -9.34 -9.08 11.52
C ASP A 50 -9.79 -9.73 10.19
N ASP A 51 -10.54 -8.98 9.38
CA ASP A 51 -11.07 -9.40 8.07
C ASP A 51 -10.52 -8.54 6.91
N VAL A 52 -9.54 -7.67 7.16
CA VAL A 52 -9.01 -6.75 6.15
C VAL A 52 -7.52 -6.99 5.94
N ILE A 53 -7.17 -7.35 4.71
CA ILE A 53 -5.79 -7.62 4.28
C ILE A 53 -5.44 -6.66 3.15
N PHE A 54 -4.32 -5.99 3.31
CA PHE A 54 -3.72 -5.13 2.31
C PHE A 54 -2.49 -5.84 1.74
N GLU A 55 -2.45 -5.98 0.42
CA GLU A 55 -1.33 -6.51 -0.36
C GLU A 55 -0.67 -5.35 -1.09
N TYR A 56 0.57 -5.05 -0.73
CA TYR A 56 1.39 -4.03 -1.37
C TYR A 56 2.42 -4.70 -2.28
N HIS A 57 2.30 -4.49 -3.59
CA HIS A 57 3.33 -4.86 -4.55
C HIS A 57 4.29 -3.69 -4.69
N ILE A 58 5.49 -3.86 -4.14
CA ILE A 58 6.52 -2.83 -4.14
C ILE A 58 7.80 -3.33 -4.81
N THR A 59 8.54 -2.41 -5.41
CA THR A 59 9.87 -2.67 -5.94
C THR A 59 10.87 -1.79 -5.21
N ILE A 60 11.78 -2.41 -4.48
CA ILE A 60 12.86 -1.74 -3.75
C ILE A 60 14.02 -1.52 -4.73
N GLN A 61 14.46 -0.27 -4.85
CA GLN A 61 15.55 0.16 -5.71
C GLN A 61 16.52 1.02 -4.90
N ASP A 62 17.66 0.44 -4.52
CA ASP A 62 18.67 1.07 -3.67
C ASP A 62 18.09 1.53 -2.33
N GLU A 63 17.86 2.84 -2.15
CA GLU A 63 17.34 3.46 -0.93
C GLU A 63 15.86 3.88 -1.05
N ASP A 64 15.27 3.68 -2.23
CA ASP A 64 13.90 4.06 -2.56
C ASP A 64 13.03 2.83 -2.83
N PHE A 65 11.73 3.03 -2.75
CA PHE A 65 10.76 2.02 -3.18
C PHE A 65 9.72 2.61 -4.11
N ASN A 66 9.24 1.78 -5.02
CA ASN A 66 8.13 2.08 -5.89
C ASN A 66 6.94 1.21 -5.48
N LEU A 67 5.80 1.84 -5.16
CA LEU A 67 4.54 1.14 -4.96
C LEU A 67 3.86 0.98 -6.32
N GLY A 68 3.72 -0.25 -6.78
CA GLY A 68 3.07 -0.55 -8.07
C GLY A 68 1.58 -0.79 -7.91
N ILE A 69 1.18 -1.77 -7.11
CA ILE A 69 -0.23 -2.16 -6.93
C ILE A 69 -0.54 -2.33 -5.45
N LEU A 70 -1.69 -1.81 -5.02
CA LEU A 70 -2.27 -2.04 -3.71
C LEU A 70 -3.60 -2.79 -3.87
N THR A 71 -3.64 -4.03 -3.40
CA THR A 71 -4.88 -4.82 -3.33
C THR A 71 -5.39 -4.84 -1.90
N MET A 72 -6.63 -4.40 -1.71
CA MET A 72 -7.30 -4.34 -0.41
C MET A 72 -8.43 -5.36 -0.40
N LYS A 73 -8.21 -6.46 0.31
CA LYS A 73 -9.20 -7.52 0.52
C LYS A 73 -9.98 -7.23 1.79
N THR A 74 -11.29 -7.08 1.64
CA THR A 74 -12.24 -6.86 2.73
C THR A 74 -13.39 -7.86 2.62
N PRO A 75 -14.18 -8.06 3.68
CA PRO A 75 -15.40 -8.88 3.59
C PRO A 75 -16.43 -8.31 2.60
N GLU A 76 -16.37 -7.00 2.37
CA GLU A 76 -17.30 -6.27 1.51
C GLU A 76 -16.93 -6.41 0.02
N GLY A 77 -15.68 -6.75 -0.28
CA GLY A 77 -15.16 -6.87 -1.62
C GLY A 77 -13.64 -6.77 -1.70
N THR A 78 -13.10 -6.96 -2.89
CA THR A 78 -11.68 -6.69 -3.19
C THR A 78 -11.58 -5.39 -3.97
N PHE A 79 -10.76 -4.48 -3.49
CA PHE A 79 -10.48 -3.19 -4.11
C PHE A 79 -9.03 -3.18 -4.56
N GLU A 80 -8.74 -2.57 -5.70
CA GLU A 80 -7.39 -2.50 -6.23
C GLU A 80 -7.09 -1.06 -6.62
N ALA A 81 -5.93 -0.58 -6.18
CA ALA A 81 -5.39 0.72 -6.50
C ALA A 81 -4.07 0.51 -7.25
N ASP A 82 -4.08 0.86 -8.53
CA ASP A 82 -2.91 0.84 -9.40
C ASP A 82 -2.17 2.19 -9.31
N PHE A 83 -0.88 2.15 -9.03
CA PHE A 83 0.01 3.31 -8.87
C PHE A 83 1.02 3.47 -10.01
N ASP A 84 1.10 2.50 -10.93
CA ASP A 84 1.98 2.53 -12.10
C ASP A 84 1.35 3.25 -13.33
N ALA A 85 0.03 3.48 -13.29
CA ALA A 85 -0.76 4.15 -14.35
C ALA A 85 -0.54 5.67 -14.51
#